data_AF-A0A7D8UGV5-F1
#
_entry.id   AF-A0A7D8UGV5-F1
#
_cell.length_a   1.000
_cell.length_b   1.000
_cell.length_c   1.000
_cell.angle_alpha   90.00
_cell.angle_beta   90.00
_cell.angle_gamma   90.00
#
_symmetry.space_group_name_H-M   'P 1'
#
loop_
_entity.id
_entity.type
_entity.pdbx_description
1 polymer ?
#
loop_
_entity_poly.entity_id
_entity_poly.type
_entity_poly.pdbx_seq_one_letter_code
_entity_poly.pdbx_strand_id
1 'polypeptide(L)'
;MAKKRRRLVLQRPDPDNPPALLSLGKPADVAEAMAPYNTAPDGGTKSLGTLILYGPGITVELPTSAPQVNQAMVTVVDEESAWPVLSRMCKANDWKMIDPDTGRSFG
;
A
#
# COMPACT_ATOMS: atom_id res chain seq x y z
N MET A 1 -3.22 17.75 20.08
CA MET A 1 -3.72 17.90 18.69
C MET A 1 -3.63 16.53 18.03
N ALA A 2 -4.72 15.96 17.53
CA ALA A 2 -4.67 14.68 16.84
C ALA A 2 -3.88 14.85 15.53
N LYS A 3 -2.72 14.18 15.41
CA LYS A 3 -1.92 14.19 14.17
C LYS A 3 -2.81 13.66 13.05
N LYS A 4 -3.06 14.45 12.00
CA LYS A 4 -3.88 14.06 10.85
C LYS A 4 -3.26 12.79 10.27
N ARG A 5 -4.00 11.67 10.27
CA ARG A 5 -3.54 10.40 9.68
C ARG A 5 -3.35 10.64 8.19
N ARG A 6 -2.11 10.53 7.72
CA ARG A 6 -1.78 10.73 6.31
C ARG A 6 -2.18 9.49 5.54
N ARG A 7 -2.92 9.66 4.45
CA ARG A 7 -3.30 8.56 3.55
C ARG A 7 -2.49 8.66 2.28
N LEU A 8 -2.01 7.53 1.79
CA LEU A 8 -1.27 7.41 0.54
C LEU A 8 -1.93 6.30 -0.29
N VAL A 9 -1.93 6.47 -1.60
CA VAL A 9 -2.39 5.44 -2.55
C VAL A 9 -1.18 4.76 -3.14
N LEU A 10 -1.07 3.46 -2.98
CA LEU A 10 -0.03 2.65 -3.58
C LEU A 10 -0.51 2.12 -4.93
N GLN A 11 0.30 2.27 -5.97
CA GLN A 11 -0.02 1.84 -7.33
C GLN A 11 1.24 1.53 -8.12
N ARG A 12 1.13 0.74 -9.19
CA ARG A 12 2.23 0.45 -10.10
C ARG A 12 1.95 1.09 -11.46
N PRO A 13 2.62 2.19 -11.85
CA PRO A 13 2.43 2.78 -13.16
C PRO A 13 3.00 1.86 -14.25
N ASP A 14 2.38 1.86 -15.42
CA ASP A 14 2.92 1.20 -16.60
C ASP A 14 4.03 2.09 -17.22
N PRO A 15 5.27 1.60 -17.37
CA PRO A 15 6.36 2.37 -17.96
C PRO A 15 6.14 2.69 -19.45
N ASP A 16 5.42 1.83 -20.17
CA ASP A 16 5.17 1.98 -21.61
C ASP A 16 3.91 2.82 -21.88
N ASN A 17 3.01 2.90 -20.91
CA ASN A 17 1.79 3.71 -20.99
C ASN A 17 1.52 4.44 -19.65
N PRO A 18 2.16 5.59 -19.37
CA PRO A 18 2.13 6.24 -18.06
C PRO A 18 0.73 6.54 -17.47
N PRO A 19 -0.33 6.81 -18.26
CA PRO A 19 -1.71 6.89 -17.78
C PRO A 19 -2.29 5.57 -17.26
N ALA A 20 -1.76 4.42 -17.68
CA ALA A 20 -2.22 3.10 -17.29
C ALA A 20 -1.57 2.62 -15.98
N LEU A 21 -2.34 1.87 -15.20
CA LEU A 21 -1.87 1.22 -13.98
C LEU A 21 -1.75 -0.28 -14.22
N LEU A 22 -0.57 -0.81 -13.94
CA LEU A 22 -0.37 -2.24 -13.85
C LEU A 22 -0.97 -2.74 -12.53
N SER A 23 -1.50 -3.96 -12.55
CA SER A 23 -1.95 -4.61 -11.32
C SER A 23 -0.77 -4.78 -10.35
N LEU A 24 -1.01 -4.54 -9.05
CA LEU A 24 -0.10 -4.89 -7.96
C LEU A 24 0.01 -6.41 -7.77
N GLY A 25 -0.96 -7.19 -8.25
CA GLY A 25 -1.05 -8.65 -8.10
C GLY A 25 -2.37 -9.09 -7.48
N LYS A 26 -2.49 -10.38 -7.16
CA LYS A 26 -3.62 -10.86 -6.34
C LYS A 26 -3.43 -10.38 -4.90
N PRO A 27 -4.50 -10.25 -4.10
CA PRO A 27 -4.36 -9.82 -2.71
C PRO A 27 -3.36 -10.64 -1.88
N ALA A 28 -3.27 -11.95 -2.15
CA ALA A 28 -2.28 -12.83 -1.50
C ALA A 28 -0.85 -12.50 -1.91
N ASP A 29 -0.59 -12.32 -3.21
CA ASP A 29 0.74 -11.97 -3.75
C ASP A 29 1.21 -10.61 -3.22
N VAL A 30 0.30 -9.63 -3.12
CA VAL A 30 0.60 -8.32 -2.53
C VAL A 30 0.95 -8.45 -1.05
N ALA A 31 0.21 -9.26 -0.29
CA ALA A 31 0.53 -9.50 1.12
C ALA A 31 1.87 -10.21 1.29
N GLU A 32 2.20 -11.18 0.42
CA GLU A 32 3.49 -11.87 0.41
C GLU A 32 4.64 -10.91 0.06
N ALA A 33 4.46 -10.03 -0.92
CA ALA A 33 5.44 -8.99 -1.26
C ALA A 33 5.67 -7.98 -0.11
N MET A 34 4.67 -7.77 0.74
CA MET A 34 4.74 -6.88 1.91
C MET A 34 5.32 -7.57 3.16
N ALA A 35 5.29 -8.90 3.25
CA ALA A 35 5.74 -9.66 4.41
C ALA A 35 7.22 -9.41 4.81
N PRO A 36 8.20 -9.30 3.88
CA PRO A 36 9.60 -8.98 4.22
C PRO A 36 9.77 -7.63 4.94
N TYR A 37 8.76 -6.76 4.86
CA TYR A 37 8.73 -5.44 5.48
C TYR A 37 7.95 -5.43 6.81
N ASN A 38 7.79 -6.59 7.45
CA ASN A 38 6.99 -6.79 8.65
C ASN A 38 5.54 -6.30 8.50
N THR A 39 4.99 -6.40 7.29
CA THR A 39 3.63 -5.96 6.97
C THR A 39 2.78 -7.18 6.64
N ALA A 40 1.86 -7.53 7.54
CA ALA A 40 1.10 -8.78 7.49
C ALA A 40 -0.32 -8.60 8.03
N PRO A 41 -1.28 -9.49 7.72
CA PRO A 41 -2.59 -9.44 8.35
C PRO A 41 -2.51 -9.77 9.84
N ASP A 42 -3.41 -9.22 10.65
CA ASP A 42 -3.50 -9.46 12.10
C ASP A 42 -4.12 -10.82 12.48
N GLY A 43 -4.48 -11.64 11.48
CA GLY A 43 -5.18 -12.91 11.68
C GLY A 43 -6.64 -12.75 12.12
N GLY A 44 -7.14 -11.50 12.20
CA GLY A 44 -8.52 -11.18 12.50
C GLY A 44 -9.49 -11.57 11.39
N THR A 45 -10.77 -11.63 11.71
CA THR A 45 -11.83 -11.95 10.75
C THR A 45 -11.79 -10.93 9.61
N LYS A 46 -11.58 -11.39 8.38
CA LYS A 46 -11.53 -10.55 7.18
C LYS A 46 -12.75 -9.62 7.17
N SER A 47 -12.50 -8.31 7.15
CA SER A 47 -13.56 -7.34 6.88
C SER A 47 -14.14 -7.66 5.50
N LEU A 48 -15.46 -7.68 5.36
CA LEU A 48 -16.18 -8.03 4.13
C LEU A 48 -15.62 -7.23 2.94
N GLY A 49 -14.78 -7.87 2.12
CA GLY A 49 -14.23 -7.30 0.88
C GLY A 49 -12.90 -6.55 1.00
N THR A 50 -12.28 -6.49 2.19
CA THR A 50 -10.98 -5.82 2.39
C THR A 50 -10.06 -6.64 3.28
N LEU A 51 -8.82 -6.84 2.83
CA LEU A 51 -7.73 -7.40 3.64
C LEU A 51 -6.93 -6.24 4.22
N ILE A 52 -6.85 -6.18 5.55
CA ILE A 52 -6.06 -5.18 6.27
C ILE A 52 -4.73 -5.80 6.65
N LEU A 53 -3.63 -5.14 6.27
CA LEU A 53 -2.27 -5.48 6.68
C LEU A 53 -1.76 -4.42 7.63
N TYR A 54 -1.00 -4.85 8.63
CA TYR A 54 -0.42 -4.02 9.66
C TYR A 54 1.10 -4.10 9.55
N GLY A 55 1.74 -2.93 9.50
CA GLY A 55 3.18 -2.81 9.41
C GLY A 55 3.73 -1.71 10.31
N PRO A 56 5.06 -1.51 10.34
CA PRO A 56 5.70 -0.50 11.18
C PRO A 56 5.26 0.91 10.76
N GLY A 57 4.46 1.56 11.60
CA GLY A 57 3.94 2.91 11.33
C GLY A 57 2.92 3.00 10.21
N ILE A 58 2.45 1.88 9.63
CA ILE A 58 1.50 1.85 8.51
C ILE A 58 0.39 0.81 8.71
N THR A 59 -0.76 1.07 8.11
CA THR A 59 -1.79 0.06 7.84
C THR A 59 -2.15 0.10 6.37
N VAL A 60 -2.26 -1.05 5.71
CA VAL A 60 -2.58 -1.17 4.29
C VAL A 60 -3.92 -1.85 4.13
N GLU A 61 -4.82 -1.24 3.37
CA GLU A 61 -6.12 -1.79 3.02
C GLU A 61 -6.08 -2.24 1.56
N LEU A 62 -6.21 -3.55 1.36
CA LEU A 62 -6.25 -4.19 0.06
C LEU A 62 -7.68 -4.57 -0.30
N PRO A 63 -8.23 -4.09 -1.44
CA PRO A 63 -9.53 -4.53 -1.91
C PRO A 63 -9.45 -6.01 -2.33
N THR A 64 -10.26 -6.86 -1.71
CA THR A 64 -10.37 -8.29 -2.06
C THR A 64 -11.62 -8.60 -2.88
N SER A 65 -12.41 -7.58 -3.22
CA SER A 65 -13.60 -7.70 -4.06
C SER A 65 -13.25 -8.02 -5.52
N ALA A 66 -12.06 -7.63 -5.98
CA ALA A 66 -11.54 -7.91 -7.30
C ALA A 66 -10.45 -9.01 -7.26
N PRO A 67 -10.30 -9.81 -8.33
CA PRO A 67 -9.25 -10.84 -8.41
C PRO A 67 -7.83 -10.24 -8.47
N GLN A 68 -7.73 -8.98 -8.90
CA GLN A 68 -6.49 -8.24 -9.03
C GLN A 68 -6.61 -6.91 -8.29
N VAL A 69 -5.58 -6.58 -7.51
CA VAL A 69 -5.44 -5.29 -6.85
C VAL A 69 -4.72 -4.35 -7.81
N ASN A 70 -5.32 -3.21 -8.14
CA ASN A 70 -4.66 -2.17 -8.94
C ASN A 70 -4.13 -1.04 -8.06
N GLN A 71 -4.81 -0.77 -6.95
CA GLN A 71 -4.47 0.25 -5.99
C GLN A 71 -4.70 -0.28 -4.57
N ALA A 72 -3.83 0.13 -3.65
CA ALA A 72 -3.98 -0.14 -2.22
C ALA A 72 -3.98 1.17 -1.44
N MET A 73 -4.77 1.26 -0.38
CA MET A 73 -4.78 2.42 0.49
C MET A 73 -3.82 2.19 1.65
N VAL A 74 -2.87 3.10 1.85
CA VAL A 74 -1.92 3.07 2.96
C VAL A 74 -2.25 4.21 3.90
N THR A 75 -2.54 3.90 5.16
CA THR A 75 -2.66 4.89 6.23
C THR A 75 -1.37 4.91 7.02
N VAL A 76 -0.73 6.06 7.08
CA VAL A 76 0.47 6.31 7.89
C VAL A 76 0.04 6.74 9.29
N VAL A 77 0.41 5.92 10.27
CA VAL A 77 0.16 6.12 11.69
C VAL A 77 1.36 6.80 12.35
N ASP A 78 2.57 6.43 11.94
CA ASP A 78 3.83 7.04 12.37
C ASP A 78 4.77 7.25 11.18
N GLU A 79 5.08 8.50 10.85
CA GLU A 79 5.85 8.86 9.65
C GLU A 79 7.32 8.46 9.74
N GLU A 80 7.93 8.52 10.92
CA GLU A 80 9.36 8.21 11.09
C GLU A 80 9.64 6.73 10.86
N SER A 81 8.74 5.87 11.35
CA SER A 81 8.80 4.42 11.13
C SER A 81 8.31 4.01 9.74
N ALA A 82 7.26 4.67 9.23
CA ALA A 82 6.62 4.32 7.96
C ALA A 82 7.51 4.59 6.75
N TRP A 83 8.20 5.74 6.71
CA TRP A 83 8.89 6.18 5.50
C TRP A 83 10.00 5.23 5.03
N PRO A 84 10.92 4.76 5.91
CA PRO A 84 11.95 3.81 5.50
C PRO A 84 11.39 2.49 4.97
N VAL A 85 10.27 2.02 5.55
CA VAL A 85 9.58 0.80 5.13
C VAL A 85 8.95 1.00 3.75
N LEU A 86 8.17 2.07 3.60
CA LEU A 86 7.47 2.41 2.38
C LEU A 86 8.42 2.65 1.20
N SER A 87 9.51 3.41 1.41
CA SER A 87 10.51 3.66 0.35
C SER A 87 11.18 2.37 -0.12
N ARG A 88 11.55 1.47 0.80
CA ARG A 88 12.17 0.18 0.42
C ARG A 88 11.19 -0.73 -0.30
N MET A 89 9.95 -0.78 0.16
CA MET A 89 8.89 -1.58 -0.44
C MET A 89 8.53 -1.09 -1.86
N CYS A 90 8.46 0.22 -2.05
CA CYS A 90 8.21 0.82 -3.36
C CYS A 90 9.33 0.50 -4.34
N LYS A 91 10.59 0.72 -3.93
CA LYS A 91 11.75 0.46 -4.76
C LYS A 91 11.92 -1.01 -5.17
N ALA A 92 11.55 -1.95 -4.30
CA ALA A 92 11.72 -3.38 -4.58
C ALA A 92 10.64 -3.97 -5.51
N ASN A 93 9.46 -3.34 -5.56
CA ASN A 93 8.30 -3.85 -6.31
C ASN A 93 7.89 -2.94 -7.48
N ASP A 94 8.68 -1.91 -7.77
CA ASP A 94 8.38 -0.84 -8.74
C ASP A 94 7.03 -0.15 -8.46
N TRP A 95 6.67 -0.04 -7.17
CA TRP A 95 5.46 0.64 -6.75
C TRP A 95 5.73 2.12 -6.53
N LYS A 96 4.68 2.93 -6.67
CA LYS A 96 4.67 4.34 -6.33
C LYS A 96 3.56 4.63 -5.33
N MET A 97 3.83 5.55 -4.42
CA MET A 97 2.88 6.15 -3.52
C MET A 97 2.42 7.49 -4.07
N ILE A 98 1.13 7.76 -4.01
CA ILE A 98 0.54 9.06 -4.32
C ILE A 98 -0.14 9.59 -3.07
N ASP A 99 0.20 10.81 -2.69
CA ASP A 99 -0.55 11.55 -1.68
C ASP A 99 -1.81 12.16 -2.36
N PRO A 100 -3.03 11.69 -2.05
CA PRO A 100 -4.24 12.15 -2.70
C PRO A 100 -4.59 13.60 -2.34
N ASP A 101 -4.09 14.12 -1.21
CA ASP A 101 -4.35 15.50 -0.79
C ASP A 101 -3.49 16.49 -1.60
N THR A 102 -2.29 16.08 -2.02
CA THR A 102 -1.32 16.98 -2.69
C THR A 102 -1.01 16.61 -4.15
N GLY A 103 -1.41 15.42 -4.59
CA GLY A 103 -1.05 14.85 -5.89
C GLY A 103 0.43 14.48 -6.04
N ARG A 104 1.24 14.61 -4.97
CA ARG A 104 2.66 14.27 -5.00
C ARG A 104 2.84 12.77 -5.10
N SER A 105 3.71 12.34 -6.01
CA SER A 105 4.12 10.94 -6.14
C SER A 105 5.50 10.73 -5.55
N PHE A 106 5.69 9.55 -4.95
CA PHE A 106 6.91 9.12 -4.29
C PHE A 106 7.17 7.65 -4.65
N GLY A 107 8.40 7.28 -4.97
CA GLY A 107 8.75 5.91 -5.38
C GLY A 107 10.25 5.79 -5.60
#